data_AF-A0A833LS16-F1
#
_entry.id   AF-A0A833LS16-F1
#
_cell.length_a   1.000
_cell.length_b   1.000
_cell.length_c   1.000
_cell.angle_alpha   90.00
_cell.angle_beta   90.00
_cell.angle_gamma   90.00
#
_symmetry.space_group_name_H-M   'P 1'
#
loop_
_entity.id
_entity.type
_entity.pdbx_description
1 polymer ?
#
loop_
_entity_poly.entity_id
_entity_poly.type
_entity_poly.pdbx_seq_one_letter_code
_entity_poly.pdbx_strand_id
1 'polypeptide(L)' 'YRLFIIPGMSHCQGGAAATSFGQSLDAPAVHQDREHDVRLALEAWVERGIAPAALKSEAGTKRTVIRPLR' A
#
# COMPACT_ATOMS: atom_id res chain seq x y z
N TYR A 1 10.17 -10.14 8.30
CA TYR A 1 10.25 -9.01 7.33
C TYR A 1 9.36 -9.31 6.13
N ARG A 2 8.79 -8.29 5.48
CA ARG A 2 7.99 -8.40 4.25
C ARG A 2 8.38 -7.30 3.27
N LEU A 3 8.67 -7.65 2.02
CA LEU A 3 8.99 -6.71 0.94
C LEU A 3 7.83 -6.63 -0.04
N PHE A 4 7.30 -5.45 -0.29
CA PHE A 4 6.26 -5.24 -1.30
C PHE A 4 6.85 -4.48 -2.49
N ILE A 5 6.77 -5.09 -3.68
CA ILE A 5 7.11 -4.40 -4.92
C ILE A 5 5.85 -3.74 -5.47
N ILE A 6 5.98 -2.49 -5.93
CA ILE A 6 4.89 -1.72 -6.50
C ILE A 6 5.19 -1.46 -7.99
N PRO A 7 4.77 -2.35 -8.90
CA PRO A 7 4.95 -2.14 -10.33
C PRO A 7 4.20 -0.89 -10.79
N GLY A 8 4.87 -0.06 -11.60
CA GLY A 8 4.29 1.17 -12.14
C GLY A 8 4.34 2.37 -11.19
N MET A 9 4.98 2.25 -10.02
CA MET A 9 5.32 3.39 -9.17
C MET A 9 6.62 4.04 -9.63
N SER A 10 6.65 5.38 -9.63
CA SER A 10 7.89 6.13 -9.79
C SER A 10 8.68 6.18 -8.47
N HIS A 11 9.67 7.07 -8.36
CA HIS A 11 10.38 7.24 -7.09
C HIS A 11 9.41 7.77 -6.01
N CYS A 12 9.19 6.98 -4.97
CA CYS A 12 8.33 7.24 -3.80
C CYS A 12 6.81 7.30 -4.03
N GLN A 13 6.34 7.86 -5.14
CA GLN A 13 4.92 8.08 -5.41
C GLN A 13 4.62 8.14 -6.93
N GLY A 14 3.34 8.31 -7.29
CA GLY A 14 2.90 8.52 -8.66
C GLY A 14 3.22 7.36 -9.60
N GLY A 15 3.30 7.65 -10.90
CA GLY A 15 3.58 6.66 -11.94
C GLY A 15 2.35 6.19 -12.72
N ALA A 16 2.50 5.09 -13.45
CA ALA A 16 1.51 4.62 -14.43
C ALA A 16 0.35 3.83 -13.82
N ALA A 17 0.48 3.32 -12.59
CA ALA A 17 -0.51 2.50 -11.89
C ALA A 17 -1.21 3.26 -10.74
N ALA A 18 -2.12 2.60 -10.02
CA ALA A 18 -2.60 3.09 -8.73
C ALA A 18 -1.55 2.74 -7.66
N THR A 19 -0.86 3.75 -7.15
CA THR A 19 0.37 3.57 -6.35
C THR A 19 0.35 4.33 -5.03
N SER A 20 -0.81 4.84 -4.64
CA SER A 20 -1.01 5.53 -3.37
C SER A 20 -1.48 4.53 -2.32
N PHE A 21 -0.60 4.22 -1.38
CA PHE A 21 -0.82 3.28 -0.28
C PHE A 21 -0.66 3.96 1.10
N GLY A 22 -0.80 5.28 1.17
CA GLY A 22 -0.64 6.04 2.42
C GLY A 22 0.81 6.26 2.85
N GLN A 23 1.77 6.10 1.94
CA GLN A 23 3.20 6.25 2.24
C GLN A 23 3.64 7.70 2.44
N SER A 24 2.87 8.68 1.96
CA SER A 24 3.14 10.11 2.13
C SER A 24 1.87 10.94 1.99
N LEU A 25 1.95 12.23 2.32
CA LEU A 25 0.85 13.18 2.11
C LEU A 25 0.50 13.36 0.63
N ASP A 26 1.49 13.22 -0.27
CA ASP A 26 1.31 13.29 -1.73
C ASP A 26 0.77 11.98 -2.34
N ALA A 27 0.75 10.90 -1.55
CA ALA A 27 0.23 9.58 -1.95
C ALA A 27 -0.65 9.00 -0.84
N PRO A 28 -1.78 9.66 -0.52
CA PRO A 28 -2.66 9.22 0.55
C PRO A 28 -3.32 7.89 0.21
N ALA A 29 -3.64 7.09 1.23
CA ALA A 29 -4.42 5.88 1.02
C ALA A 29 -5.84 6.23 0.56
N VAL A 30 -6.41 5.40 -0.32
CA VAL A 30 -7.80 5.57 -0.79
C VAL A 30 -8.81 5.38 0.35
N HIS A 31 -8.46 4.52 1.32
CA HIS A 31 -9.23 4.26 2.52
C HIS A 31 -8.31 4.24 3.74
N GLN A 32 -8.81 4.72 4.88
CA GLN A 32 -8.09 4.68 6.16
C GLN A 32 -8.28 3.33 6.85
N ASP A 33 -7.74 2.28 6.24
CA ASP A 33 -7.71 0.94 6.80
C ASP A 33 -6.39 0.21 6.48
N ARG A 34 -6.15 -0.92 7.14
CA ARG A 34 -4.91 -1.70 7.04
C ARG A 34 -4.68 -2.39 5.68
N GLU A 35 -5.68 -2.42 4.80
CA GLU A 35 -5.53 -2.99 3.46
C GLU A 35 -5.11 -1.94 2.42
N HIS A 36 -5.29 -0.64 2.71
CA HIS A 36 -4.99 0.46 1.80
C HIS A 36 -3.92 1.43 2.32
N ASP A 37 -3.75 1.54 3.65
CA ASP A 37 -2.78 2.41 4.30
C ASP A 37 -1.64 1.59 4.93
N VAL A 38 -0.42 1.77 4.42
CA VAL A 38 0.80 1.09 4.88
C VAL A 38 1.15 1.40 6.33
N ARG A 39 0.82 2.61 6.82
CA ARG A 39 1.02 2.99 8.22
C ARG A 39 0.07 2.19 9.12
N LEU A 40 -1.22 2.14 8.77
CA LEU A 40 -2.20 1.36 9.54
C LEU A 40 -1.95 -0.15 9.43
N ALA A 41 -1.41 -0.62 8.31
CA ALA A 41 -0.95 -2.00 8.15
C ALA A 41 0.20 -2.32 9.09
N LEU A 42 1.15 -1.40 9.27
CA LEU A 42 2.26 -1.54 10.19
C LEU A 42 1.80 -1.50 11.65
N GLU A 43 0.90 -0.56 12.00
CA GLU A 43 0.28 -0.48 13.32
C GLU A 43 -0.44 -1.78 13.67
N ALA A 44 -1.31 -2.29 12.78
CA ALA A 44 -2.01 -3.55 13.00
C ALA A 44 -1.06 -4.75 13.12
N TRP A 45 0.07 -4.74 12.41
CA TRP A 45 1.06 -5.80 12.53
C TRP A 45 1.77 -5.74 13.89
N VAL A 46 2.25 -4.57 14.29
CA VAL A 46 3.02 -4.40 15.53
C VAL A 46 2.14 -4.57 16.76
N GLU A 47 0.97 -3.96 16.78
CA GLU A 47 0.12 -3.89 17.98
C GLU A 47 -0.79 -5.12 18.13
N ARG A 48 -1.20 -5.74 17.02
CA ARG A 48 -2.21 -6.81 17.02
C ARG A 48 -1.73 -8.12 16.41
N GLY A 49 -0.48 -8.18 15.93
CA GLY A 49 0.08 -9.36 15.28
C GLY A 49 -0.51 -9.66 13.90
N ILE A 50 -1.26 -8.72 13.29
CA ILE A 50 -1.94 -8.92 12.01
C ILE A 50 -1.03 -8.46 10.87
N ALA A 51 -0.18 -9.36 10.38
CA ALA A 51 0.74 -9.03 9.29
C ALA A 51 0.01 -8.83 7.93
N PRO A 52 0.37 -7.81 7.13
CA PRO A 52 -0.33 -7.50 5.88
C PRO A 52 -0.06 -8.55 4.80
N ALA A 53 -1.09 -9.27 4.36
CA ALA A 53 -0.99 -10.25 3.27
C ALA A 53 -1.03 -9.61 1.87
N ALA A 54 -1.63 -8.42 1.76
CA ALA A 54 -1.68 -7.61 0.57
C ALA A 54 -1.91 -6.14 0.93
N LEU A 55 -1.59 -5.24 0.00
CA LEU A 55 -2.03 -3.84 0.03
C LEU A 55 -2.72 -3.51 -1.30
N LYS A 56 -3.71 -2.61 -1.25
CA LYS A 56 -4.59 -2.25 -2.37
C LYS A 56 -4.57 -0.74 -2.59
N SER A 57 -4.70 -0.35 -3.86
CA SER A 57 -4.82 1.05 -4.25
C SER A 57 -5.67 1.17 -5.51
N GLU A 58 -6.43 2.26 -5.60
CA GLU A 58 -7.29 2.60 -6.72
C GLU A 58 -7.09 4.05 -7.16
N ALA A 59 -7.08 4.28 -8.47
CA ALA A 59 -7.00 5.61 -9.05
C ALA A 59 -7.79 5.66 -10.37
N GLY A 60 -8.98 6.28 -10.34
CA GLY A 60 -9.91 6.25 -11.46
C GLY A 60 -10.32 4.81 -11.81
N THR A 61 -9.99 4.36 -13.02
CA THR A 61 -10.24 2.98 -13.47
C THR A 61 -9.11 2.01 -13.12
N LYS A 62 -7.98 2.49 -12.60
CA LYS A 62 -6.80 1.67 -12.27
C LYS A 62 -6.98 1.06 -10.89
N ARG A 63 -6.57 -0.21 -10.75
CA ARG A 63 -6.55 -0.95 -9.49
C ARG A 63 -5.24 -1.73 -9.37
N THR A 64 -4.62 -1.66 -8.21
CA THR A 64 -3.36 -2.37 -7.91
C THR A 64 -3.53 -3.17 -6.64
N VAL A 65 -3.11 -4.44 -6.67
CA VAL A 65 -3.00 -5.28 -5.47
C VAL A 65 -1.59 -5.84 -5.42
N ILE A 66 -0.84 -5.44 -4.40
CA ILE A 66 0.53 -5.90 -4.17
C ILE A 66 0.57 -6.92 -3.04
N ARG A 67 1.46 -7.89 -3.15
CA ARG A 67 1.69 -8.95 -2.16
C ARG A 67 3.17 -8.96 -1.77
N PRO A 68 3.51 -9.44 -0.57
CA PRO A 68 4.90 -9.52 -0.17
C PRO A 68 5.63 -10.55 -1.03
N LEU A 69 6.89 -10.26 -1.38
CA LEU A 69 7.81 -11.28 -1.88
C LEU A 69 8.06 -12.32 -0.78
N ARG A 70 8.36 -13.55 -1.21
CA ARG A 70 8.64 -14.68 -0.31
C ARG A 70 9.83 -14.41 0.58
#